data_AF-A0A1Y3DG89-F1
#
_entry.id   AF-A0A1Y3DG89-F1
#
_cell.length_a   1.000
_cell.length_b   1.000
_cell.length_c   1.000
_cell.angle_alpha   90.00
_cell.angle_beta   90.00
_cell.angle_gamma   90.00
#
_symmetry.space_group_name_H-M   'P 1'
#
loop_
_entity.id
_entity.type
_entity.pdbx_description
1 polymer ?
#
loop_
_entity_poly.entity_id
_entity_poly.type
_entity_poly.pdbx_seq_one_letter_code
_entity_poly.pdbx_strand_id
1 'polypeptide(L)'
;MLIIRGHYKHNKTIYCKCDNTKTEKKRSDGQGVHDHQEVDYVGKVGIVKIVLNEGKKKNNKRPPKGIDFTETNEFEETDDFVPNGNDRILDAKENDIIHFKFKPNQEPTIEGCENIINMKYGFLQKYVLSLRFPTVFLSTEQCSITIKTVTGTPPTGQTMKIVMKFQKTESIDGCDFTKPTGEGDYQHGFPLVDIQSKEKICSIHIKSRSNSSSSHSGDKGEGSKIAAGIKCPYKLTPTYCFRHVLHEKNMKGVKDYQPFLMTDVLGTTDVEFYSNVKEGSYIIGLPTGIQKYSMVRCLCEYNGKTGIMELKIDSSSRWTFLSRTLMLLSLLMVLL
;
A
#
# COMPACT_ATOMS: atom_id res chain seq x y z
N MET A 1 18.02 -2.05 4.82
CA MET A 1 17.71 -2.04 3.38
C MET A 1 18.76 -2.87 2.65
N LEU A 2 18.35 -3.95 1.96
CA LEU A 2 19.28 -4.83 1.26
C LEU A 2 19.46 -4.31 -0.17
N ILE A 3 20.60 -3.70 -0.47
CA ILE A 3 20.91 -3.15 -1.80
C ILE A 3 21.58 -4.25 -2.61
N ILE A 4 20.87 -4.80 -3.58
CA ILE A 4 21.43 -5.77 -4.53
C ILE A 4 22.15 -4.98 -5.62
N ARG A 5 23.48 -5.09 -5.67
CA ARG A 5 24.29 -4.37 -6.66
C ARG A 5 23.90 -4.77 -8.10
N GLY A 6 23.91 -3.80 -9.01
CA GLY A 6 23.45 -3.95 -10.40
C GLY A 6 24.19 -4.99 -11.26
N HIS A 7 25.31 -5.55 -10.81
CA HIS A 7 25.98 -6.68 -11.49
C HIS A 7 25.35 -8.05 -11.20
N TYR A 8 24.42 -8.14 -10.24
CA TYR A 8 23.71 -9.39 -9.92
C TYR A 8 22.44 -9.59 -10.76
N LYS A 9 22.36 -8.97 -11.94
CA LYS A 9 21.16 -8.82 -12.78
C LYS A 9 20.57 -10.09 -13.41
N HIS A 10 21.15 -11.29 -13.23
CA HIS A 10 20.68 -12.49 -13.95
C HIS A 10 20.42 -13.68 -13.02
N ASN A 11 19.19 -14.22 -13.07
CA ASN A 11 18.77 -15.54 -12.55
C ASN A 11 19.54 -16.01 -11.31
N LYS A 12 19.35 -15.33 -10.18
CA LYS A 12 20.00 -15.68 -8.92
C LYS A 12 18.99 -16.05 -7.86
N THR A 13 19.32 -17.05 -7.07
CA THR A 13 18.68 -17.23 -5.77
C THR A 13 19.64 -16.70 -4.72
N ILE A 14 19.23 -15.65 -4.00
CA ILE A 14 19.94 -15.12 -2.84
C ILE A 14 19.31 -15.73 -1.60
N TYR A 15 20.12 -16.30 -0.73
CA TYR A 15 19.68 -16.73 0.59
C TYR A 15 20.19 -15.72 1.63
N CYS A 16 19.27 -15.03 2.29
CA CYS A 16 19.58 -14.13 3.38
C CYS A 16 19.31 -14.86 4.70
N LYS A 17 20.34 -15.10 5.50
CA LYS A 17 20.18 -15.55 6.88
C LYS A 17 19.79 -14.33 7.73
N CYS A 18 18.57 -14.32 8.23
CA CYS A 18 18.11 -13.37 9.23
C CYS A 18 18.29 -14.03 10.60
N ASP A 19 19.23 -13.53 11.39
CA ASP A 19 19.57 -14.09 12.69
C ASP A 19 19.23 -13.07 13.77
N ASN A 20 18.12 -13.30 14.48
CA ASN A 20 17.73 -12.44 15.60
C ASN A 20 17.97 -13.13 16.94
N THR A 21 18.80 -14.18 17.01
CA THR A 21 19.10 -14.92 18.25
C THR A 21 19.72 -14.04 19.34
N LYS A 22 20.31 -12.90 18.97
CA LYS A 22 20.92 -11.94 19.91
C LYS A 22 19.93 -10.97 20.57
N THR A 23 18.67 -10.90 20.12
CA THR A 23 17.64 -10.17 20.89
C THR A 23 17.07 -11.09 21.95
N GLU A 24 17.67 -11.04 23.14
CA GLU A 24 17.01 -11.47 24.36
C GLU A 24 16.53 -10.21 25.08
N LYS A 25 15.22 -10.08 25.28
CA LYS A 25 14.67 -9.14 26.27
C LYS A 25 14.09 -9.97 27.40
N LYS A 26 14.84 -10.09 28.50
CA LYS A 26 14.25 -10.43 29.79
C LYS A 26 13.46 -9.21 30.27
N ARG A 27 12.15 -9.36 30.49
CA ARG A 27 11.42 -8.40 31.33
C ARG A 27 11.93 -8.62 32.75
N SER A 28 12.85 -7.77 33.20
CA SER A 28 13.21 -7.70 34.62
C SER A 28 12.15 -6.88 35.37
N ASP A 29 11.74 -7.41 36.50
CA ASP A 29 10.62 -7.01 37.35
C ASP A 29 10.51 -5.52 37.69
N GLY A 30 9.26 -5.09 37.81
CA GLY A 30 8.87 -3.78 38.34
C GLY A 30 7.36 -3.66 38.56
N GLN A 31 6.83 -4.49 39.48
CA GLN A 31 5.58 -4.33 40.26
C GLN A 31 4.27 -3.93 39.57
N GLY A 32 3.32 -4.89 39.53
CA GLY A 32 1.90 -4.57 39.38
C GLY A 32 0.99 -5.70 38.91
N VAL A 33 0.84 -6.76 39.72
CA VAL A 33 -0.42 -7.52 39.95
C VAL A 33 -1.19 -8.13 38.74
N HIS A 34 -1.20 -9.48 38.75
CA HIS A 34 -2.08 -10.49 38.11
C HIS A 34 -1.84 -10.91 36.64
N ASP A 35 -1.48 -12.20 36.51
CA ASP A 35 -1.44 -13.07 35.32
C ASP A 35 -0.60 -12.61 34.11
N HIS A 36 0.72 -12.75 34.24
CA HIS A 36 1.63 -12.68 33.09
C HIS A 36 2.48 -13.94 33.01
N GLN A 37 2.19 -14.80 32.04
CA GLN A 37 3.13 -15.78 31.51
C GLN A 37 4.43 -15.05 31.14
N GLU A 38 5.56 -15.48 31.71
CA GLU A 38 6.89 -15.13 31.20
C GLU A 38 6.96 -15.61 29.74
N VAL A 39 6.90 -14.66 28.80
CA VAL A 39 7.18 -14.96 27.40
C VAL A 39 8.65 -14.67 27.16
N ASP A 40 9.46 -15.72 27.25
CA ASP A 40 10.83 -15.70 26.72
C ASP A 40 10.77 -15.50 25.21
N TYR A 41 11.07 -14.29 24.75
CA TYR A 41 11.28 -14.03 23.33
C TYR A 41 12.64 -14.58 22.92
N VAL A 42 12.71 -15.90 22.67
CA VAL A 42 13.90 -16.52 22.08
C VAL A 42 14.01 -16.08 20.63
N GLY A 43 15.06 -15.32 20.33
CA GLY A 43 15.38 -14.93 18.97
C GLY A 43 15.54 -16.14 18.05
N LYS A 44 14.97 -16.08 16.85
CA LYS A 44 15.01 -17.18 15.87
C LYS A 44 15.95 -16.87 14.72
N VAL A 45 16.48 -17.93 14.12
CA VAL A 45 17.16 -17.88 12.82
C VAL A 45 16.15 -18.22 11.73
N GLY A 46 16.00 -17.32 10.75
CA GLY A 46 15.26 -17.57 9.53
C GLY A 46 16.19 -17.49 8.31
N ILE A 47 15.87 -18.25 7.27
CA ILE A 47 16.51 -18.09 5.96
C ILE A 47 15.45 -17.56 5.00
N VAL A 48 15.71 -16.38 4.43
CA VAL A 48 14.88 -15.79 3.38
C VAL A 48 15.49 -16.16 2.03
N LYS A 49 14.75 -16.88 1.20
CA LYS A 49 15.11 -17.17 -0.18
C LYS A 49 14.53 -16.10 -1.10
N ILE A 50 15.39 -15.27 -1.67
CA ILE A 50 15.03 -14.28 -2.69
C ILE A 50 15.39 -14.87 -4.04
N VAL A 51 14.40 -15.22 -4.85
CA VAL A 51 14.60 -15.70 -6.21
C VAL A 51 14.49 -14.52 -7.18
N LEU A 52 15.63 -14.01 -7.62
CA LEU A 52 15.77 -13.07 -8.71
C LEU A 52 15.74 -13.85 -10.03
N ASN A 53 14.56 -14.25 -10.47
CA ASN A 53 14.40 -14.73 -11.83
C ASN A 53 14.25 -13.50 -12.75
N GLU A 54 15.15 -13.35 -13.71
CA GLU A 54 14.67 -12.92 -15.02
C GLU A 54 13.69 -14.03 -15.43
N GLY A 55 12.41 -13.87 -15.08
CA GLY A 55 11.38 -14.62 -15.79
C GLY A 55 11.69 -14.37 -17.25
N LYS A 56 12.21 -15.41 -17.93
CA LYS A 56 12.73 -15.41 -19.32
C LYS A 56 12.12 -14.22 -20.02
N LYS A 57 12.91 -13.24 -20.50
CA LYS A 57 12.43 -12.13 -21.32
C LYS A 57 11.21 -12.59 -22.12
N LYS A 58 10.02 -12.42 -21.55
CA LYS A 58 8.80 -12.42 -22.33
C LYS A 58 9.01 -11.10 -23.01
N ASN A 59 9.15 -11.12 -24.32
CA ASN A 59 9.39 -9.94 -25.17
C ASN A 59 8.35 -8.81 -24.98
N ASN A 60 7.50 -8.86 -23.94
CA ASN A 60 6.38 -8.00 -23.62
C ASN A 60 6.40 -7.49 -22.15
N LYS A 61 7.52 -7.54 -21.41
CA LYS A 61 7.60 -6.77 -20.15
C LYS A 61 7.97 -5.33 -20.51
N ARG A 62 6.96 -4.46 -20.48
CA ARG A 62 7.15 -3.01 -20.63
C ARG A 62 8.23 -2.51 -19.65
N PRO A 63 9.10 -1.58 -20.09
CA PRO A 63 10.03 -0.93 -19.18
C PRO A 63 9.28 -0.29 -18.00
N PRO A 64 9.94 -0.08 -16.85
CA PRO A 64 9.35 0.72 -15.79
C PRO A 64 9.07 2.14 -16.31
N LYS A 65 8.01 2.77 -15.80
CA LYS A 65 7.67 4.15 -16.14
C LYS A 65 8.74 5.10 -15.64
N GLY A 66 9.15 6.06 -16.46
CA GLY A 66 10.14 7.03 -16.03
C GLY A 66 10.69 7.89 -17.14
N ILE A 67 11.54 8.84 -16.73
CA ILE A 67 12.32 9.66 -17.64
C ILE A 67 13.78 9.22 -17.57
N ASP A 68 14.36 8.92 -18.73
CA ASP A 68 15.75 8.56 -18.88
C ASP A 68 16.52 9.68 -19.57
N PHE A 69 17.23 10.49 -18.78
CA PHE A 69 18.07 11.57 -19.31
C PHE A 69 19.37 11.04 -19.92
N THR A 70 19.70 9.75 -19.80
CA THR A 70 20.97 9.18 -20.27
C THR A 70 20.91 8.59 -21.67
N GLU A 71 19.76 8.68 -22.36
CA GLU A 71 19.54 8.14 -23.71
C GLU A 71 19.70 6.60 -23.80
N THR A 72 19.69 5.90 -22.65
CA THR A 72 19.80 4.44 -22.60
C THR A 72 18.49 3.71 -22.88
N ASN A 73 17.38 4.45 -22.95
CA ASN A 73 16.01 3.95 -23.16
C ASN A 73 15.63 2.83 -22.17
N GLU A 74 16.09 2.93 -20.93
CA GLU A 74 15.79 1.93 -19.88
C GLU A 74 14.40 2.10 -19.27
N PHE A 75 13.77 3.26 -19.47
CA PHE A 75 12.43 3.58 -18.98
C PHE A 75 11.49 3.96 -20.11
N GLU A 76 10.19 3.69 -19.90
CA GLU A 76 9.13 4.09 -20.80
C GLU A 76 8.64 5.47 -20.35
N GLU A 77 8.89 6.50 -21.18
CA GLU A 77 8.22 7.79 -21.00
C GLU A 77 6.74 7.57 -21.35
N THR A 78 5.87 7.72 -20.36
CA THR A 78 4.43 7.57 -20.56
C THR A 78 3.81 8.86 -21.08
N ASP A 79 2.70 8.76 -21.80
CA ASP A 79 1.87 9.90 -22.26
C ASP A 79 1.43 10.85 -21.13
N ASP A 80 1.55 10.42 -19.87
CA ASP A 80 1.29 11.21 -18.67
C ASP A 80 2.28 12.38 -18.48
N PHE A 81 3.39 12.43 -19.24
CA PHE A 81 4.32 13.57 -19.25
C PHE A 81 4.00 14.52 -20.40
N VAL A 82 3.58 15.75 -20.05
CA VAL A 82 3.28 16.81 -21.01
C VAL A 82 4.44 17.81 -21.07
N PRO A 83 5.03 18.08 -22.25
CA PRO A 83 6.03 19.14 -22.41
C PRO A 83 5.46 20.51 -22.06
N ASN A 84 6.22 21.33 -21.33
CA ASN A 84 5.87 22.71 -20.99
C ASN A 84 7.11 23.62 -21.17
N GLY A 85 7.46 23.91 -22.42
CA GLY A 85 8.72 24.59 -22.73
C GLY A 85 9.93 23.72 -22.38
N ASN A 86 10.84 24.23 -21.54
CA ASN A 86 11.97 23.46 -21.00
C ASN A 86 11.56 22.55 -19.83
N ASP A 87 10.37 22.72 -19.29
CA ASP A 87 9.86 21.97 -18.14
C ASP A 87 8.96 20.81 -18.60
N ARG A 88 8.66 19.91 -17.67
CA ARG A 88 7.71 18.81 -17.87
C ARG A 88 6.63 18.85 -16.80
N ILE A 89 5.39 18.55 -17.19
CA ILE A 89 4.28 18.36 -16.25
C ILE A 89 3.95 16.87 -16.23
N LEU A 90 3.78 16.31 -15.04
CA LEU A 90 3.30 14.96 -14.82
C LEU A 90 1.99 15.02 -14.05
N ASP A 91 0.93 14.42 -14.61
CA ASP A 91 -0.30 14.15 -13.86
C ASP A 91 -0.12 12.84 -13.08
N ALA A 92 0.16 12.97 -11.79
CA ALA A 92 0.49 11.85 -10.93
C ALA A 92 -0.74 10.99 -10.61
N LYS A 93 -0.57 9.67 -10.70
CA LYS A 93 -1.62 8.67 -10.44
C LYS A 93 -1.39 7.99 -9.09
N GLU A 94 -2.48 7.67 -8.41
CA GLU A 94 -2.44 6.94 -7.13
C GLU A 94 -1.67 5.62 -7.27
N ASN A 95 -0.80 5.35 -6.29
CA ASN A 95 0.02 4.15 -6.20
C ASN A 95 0.89 3.85 -7.45
N ASP A 96 1.16 4.88 -8.28
CA ASP A 96 2.11 4.73 -9.37
C ASP A 96 3.55 4.85 -8.88
N ILE A 97 4.48 4.25 -9.63
CA ILE A 97 5.91 4.32 -9.37
C ILE A 97 6.59 4.88 -10.61
N ILE A 98 7.35 5.95 -10.42
CA ILE A 98 8.06 6.64 -11.50
C ILE A 98 9.54 6.70 -11.18
N HIS A 99 10.34 6.44 -12.19
CA HIS A 99 11.79 6.45 -12.11
C HIS A 99 12.38 7.64 -12.89
N PHE A 100 13.47 8.19 -12.38
CA PHE A 100 14.23 9.24 -13.05
C PHE A 100 15.69 8.82 -13.07
N LYS A 101 16.27 8.71 -14.26
CA LYS A 101 17.69 8.39 -14.46
C LYS A 101 18.43 9.60 -14.97
N PHE A 102 19.35 10.12 -14.16
CA PHE A 102 20.09 11.35 -14.43
C PHE A 102 21.47 11.09 -15.03
N LYS A 103 21.97 12.04 -15.83
CA LYS A 103 23.38 12.09 -16.23
C LYS A 103 24.24 12.42 -15.00
N PRO A 104 25.54 12.04 -14.96
CA PRO A 104 26.40 12.28 -13.81
C PRO A 104 26.60 13.76 -13.42
N ASN A 105 26.36 14.68 -14.36
CA ASN A 105 26.46 16.13 -14.18
C ASN A 105 25.11 16.82 -13.88
N GLN A 106 24.08 16.03 -13.57
CA GLN A 106 22.75 16.52 -13.22
C GLN A 106 22.50 16.33 -11.72
N GLU A 107 22.09 17.41 -11.06
CA GLU A 107 21.81 17.45 -9.64
C GLU A 107 20.30 17.71 -9.42
N PRO A 108 19.53 16.70 -8.98
CA PRO A 108 18.11 16.86 -8.70
C PRO A 108 17.86 17.36 -7.27
N THR A 109 16.97 18.35 -7.14
CA THR A 109 16.42 18.84 -5.87
C THR A 109 14.91 18.64 -5.87
N ILE A 110 14.36 18.14 -4.77
CA ILE A 110 12.93 17.89 -4.59
C ILE A 110 12.34 18.96 -3.67
N GLU A 111 11.23 19.57 -4.07
CA GLU A 111 10.56 20.66 -3.33
C GLU A 111 9.04 20.44 -3.25
N GLY A 112 8.43 20.71 -2.10
CA GLY A 112 6.97 20.66 -1.86
C GLY A 112 6.41 19.25 -1.68
N CYS A 113 7.24 18.23 -1.91
CA CYS A 113 6.90 16.83 -1.88
C CYS A 113 6.77 16.29 -0.43
N GLU A 114 7.36 17.00 0.53
CA GLU A 114 7.28 16.74 1.98
C GLU A 114 5.87 16.90 2.56
N ASN A 115 4.99 17.64 1.89
CA ASN A 115 3.61 17.86 2.34
C ASN A 115 2.69 16.67 1.98
N ILE A 116 3.15 15.77 1.12
CA ILE A 116 2.36 14.66 0.60
C ILE A 116 2.54 13.45 1.51
N ILE A 117 1.50 13.16 2.30
CA ILE A 117 1.50 12.04 3.24
C ILE A 117 1.68 10.71 2.49
N ASN A 118 2.55 9.84 3.03
CA ASN A 118 2.87 8.51 2.51
C ASN A 118 3.52 8.47 1.11
N MET A 119 3.96 9.61 0.56
CA MET A 119 4.85 9.57 -0.59
C MET A 119 6.22 9.01 -0.19
N LYS A 120 6.72 8.03 -0.96
CA LYS A 120 8.04 7.43 -0.72
C LYS A 120 8.96 7.76 -1.89
N TYR A 121 10.18 8.21 -1.60
CA TYR A 121 11.18 8.42 -2.63
C TYR A 121 12.56 8.00 -2.14
N GLY A 122 13.44 7.65 -3.09
CA GLY A 122 14.81 7.29 -2.78
C GLY A 122 15.64 6.95 -4.01
N PHE A 123 16.95 7.10 -3.87
CA PHE A 123 17.90 6.68 -4.89
C PHE A 123 18.12 5.17 -4.83
N LEU A 124 17.71 4.46 -5.88
CA LEU A 124 17.98 3.03 -6.04
C LEU A 124 19.44 2.78 -6.41
N GLN A 125 20.03 3.72 -7.14
CA GLN A 125 21.43 3.75 -7.58
C GLN A 125 21.91 5.22 -7.65
N LYS A 126 23.22 5.42 -7.83
CA LYS A 126 23.90 6.74 -7.76
C LYS A 126 23.25 7.86 -8.58
N TYR A 127 22.47 7.53 -9.62
CA TYR A 127 21.75 8.49 -10.46
C TYR A 127 20.33 8.04 -10.84
N VAL A 128 19.74 7.10 -10.07
CA VAL A 128 18.40 6.57 -10.34
C VAL A 128 17.51 6.85 -9.14
N LEU A 129 16.69 7.88 -9.26
CA LEU A 129 15.67 8.23 -8.27
C LEU A 129 14.38 7.46 -8.59
N SER A 130 13.73 6.96 -7.55
CA SER A 130 12.41 6.33 -7.66
C SER A 130 11.45 7.05 -6.71
N LEU A 131 10.28 7.39 -7.23
CA LEU A 131 9.16 7.95 -6.48
C LEU A 131 8.01 6.96 -6.54
N ARG A 132 7.40 6.69 -5.39
CA ARG A 132 6.13 5.98 -5.26
C ARG A 132 5.10 6.92 -4.68
N PHE A 133 4.02 7.13 -5.44
CA PHE A 133 2.89 7.93 -5.02
C PHE A 133 2.02 7.17 -4.02
N PRO A 134 1.35 7.89 -3.10
CA PRO A 134 0.45 7.28 -2.12
C PRO A 134 -0.74 6.61 -2.79
N THR A 135 -1.40 5.72 -2.05
CA THR A 135 -2.66 5.07 -2.43
C THR A 135 -3.85 6.02 -2.54
N VAL A 136 -3.82 7.14 -1.83
CA VAL A 136 -4.82 8.22 -1.91
C VAL A 136 -4.13 9.57 -1.79
N PHE A 137 -4.68 10.59 -2.46
CA PHE A 137 -4.32 11.99 -2.30
C PHE A 137 -5.41 12.70 -1.50
N LEU A 138 -5.06 13.23 -0.32
CA LEU A 138 -6.03 13.89 0.56
C LEU A 138 -6.39 15.32 0.13
N SER A 139 -5.57 15.91 -0.73
CA SER A 139 -5.64 17.29 -1.21
C SER A 139 -5.15 17.35 -2.66
N THR A 140 -5.63 18.36 -3.39
CA THR A 140 -5.06 18.72 -4.69
C THR A 140 -3.84 19.58 -4.43
N GLU A 141 -2.67 19.07 -4.81
CA GLU A 141 -1.38 19.70 -4.53
C GLU A 141 -0.46 19.55 -5.75
N GLN A 142 0.71 20.17 -5.66
CA GLN A 142 1.79 19.95 -6.63
C GLN A 142 3.12 19.92 -5.90
N CYS A 143 4.06 19.16 -6.43
CA CYS A 143 5.45 19.21 -6.00
C CYS A 143 6.37 19.07 -7.21
N SER A 144 7.65 19.35 -7.05
CA SER A 144 8.54 19.42 -8.21
C SER A 144 9.93 18.86 -7.97
N ILE A 145 10.51 18.36 -9.05
CA ILE A 145 11.93 17.99 -9.14
C ILE A 145 12.60 19.02 -10.03
N THR A 146 13.50 19.82 -9.46
CA THR A 146 14.34 20.76 -10.20
C THR A 146 15.67 20.09 -10.49
N ILE A 147 16.07 20.04 -11.76
CA ILE A 147 17.30 19.38 -12.21
C ILE A 147 18.22 20.46 -12.75
N LYS A 148 19.35 20.65 -12.06
CA LYS A 148 20.41 21.55 -12.50
C LYS A 148 21.46 20.75 -13.27
N THR A 149 21.66 21.09 -14.53
CA THR A 149 22.75 20.53 -15.34
C THR A 149 23.96 21.43 -15.21
N VAL A 150 25.06 20.91 -14.65
CA VAL A 150 26.30 21.68 -14.47
C VAL A 150 27.23 21.42 -15.66
N THR A 151 27.59 22.45 -16.41
CA THR A 151 28.54 22.37 -17.53
C THR A 151 29.56 23.52 -17.50
N GLY A 152 30.79 23.26 -17.98
CA GLY A 152 31.83 24.27 -18.19
C GLY A 152 32.56 24.80 -16.94
N THR A 153 33.43 25.79 -17.16
CA THR A 153 34.10 26.59 -16.12
C THR A 153 34.23 28.04 -16.63
N PRO A 154 33.54 29.03 -16.04
CA PRO A 154 32.68 28.93 -14.86
C PRO A 154 31.43 28.08 -15.11
N PRO A 155 30.87 27.44 -14.07
CA PRO A 155 29.72 26.56 -14.22
C PRO A 155 28.52 27.36 -14.70
N THR A 156 28.09 27.13 -15.95
CA THR A 156 26.80 27.60 -16.45
C THR A 156 25.78 26.48 -16.26
N GLY A 157 24.61 26.83 -15.72
CA GLY A 157 23.59 25.87 -15.36
C GLY A 157 22.35 26.01 -16.23
N GLN A 158 21.98 24.96 -16.98
CA GLN A 158 20.62 24.84 -17.49
C GLN A 158 19.78 24.14 -16.43
N THR A 159 18.64 24.74 -16.08
CA THR A 159 17.69 24.21 -15.11
C THR A 159 16.45 23.74 -15.85
N MET A 160 15.98 22.54 -15.51
CA MET A 160 14.72 21.99 -15.98
C MET A 160 13.90 21.57 -14.76
N LYS A 161 12.59 21.82 -14.80
CA LYS A 161 11.67 21.45 -13.73
C LYS A 161 10.71 20.36 -14.19
N ILE A 162 10.48 19.38 -13.34
CA ILE A 162 9.40 18.41 -13.49
C ILE A 162 8.36 18.74 -12.43
N VAL A 163 7.21 19.26 -12.84
CA VAL A 163 6.09 19.60 -11.97
C VAL A 163 5.13 18.42 -11.93
N MET A 164 4.96 17.83 -10.76
CA MET A 164 4.05 16.72 -10.51
C MET A 164 2.78 17.29 -9.88
N LYS A 165 1.64 17.06 -10.54
CA LYS A 165 0.32 17.51 -10.09
C LYS A 165 -0.44 16.33 -9.52
N PHE A 166 -1.04 16.52 -8.34
CA PHE A 166 -1.83 15.53 -7.63
C PHE A 166 -3.26 16.04 -7.55
N GLN A 167 -4.21 15.21 -7.97
CA GLN A 167 -5.63 15.50 -7.76
C GLN A 167 -6.10 14.77 -6.52
N LYS A 168 -6.86 15.45 -5.66
CA LYS A 168 -7.52 14.82 -4.52
C LYS A 168 -8.31 13.61 -5.01
N THR A 169 -8.18 12.48 -4.31
CA THR A 169 -8.96 11.28 -4.57
C THR A 169 -10.45 11.60 -4.51
N GLU A 170 -11.18 11.38 -5.60
CA GLU A 170 -12.59 11.76 -5.71
C GLU A 170 -13.48 10.98 -4.73
N SER A 171 -13.20 9.69 -4.52
CA SER A 171 -14.02 8.85 -3.66
C SER A 171 -13.21 7.70 -3.08
N ILE A 172 -13.36 7.48 -1.77
CA ILE A 172 -12.72 6.39 -1.03
C ILE A 172 -13.80 5.40 -0.63
N ASP A 173 -13.57 4.11 -0.87
CA ASP A 173 -14.48 3.06 -0.39
C ASP A 173 -14.49 3.06 1.14
N GLY A 174 -15.64 2.93 1.78
CA GLY A 174 -15.65 3.10 3.22
C GLY A 174 -17.02 3.25 3.82
N CYS A 175 -17.03 3.37 5.14
CA CYS A 175 -18.24 3.49 5.93
C CYS A 175 -18.27 4.83 6.68
N ASP A 176 -19.22 5.69 6.34
CA ASP A 176 -19.55 6.89 7.10
C ASP A 176 -20.71 6.60 8.07
N PHE A 177 -20.43 6.64 9.37
CA PHE A 177 -21.44 6.37 10.41
C PHE A 177 -22.23 7.61 10.86
N THR A 178 -22.10 8.71 10.11
CA THR A 178 -22.79 9.98 10.35
C THR A 178 -23.76 10.36 9.25
N LYS A 179 -23.65 9.71 8.07
CA LYS A 179 -24.43 10.03 6.88
C LYS A 179 -24.96 8.77 6.18
N PRO A 180 -26.07 8.87 5.43
CA PRO A 180 -26.51 7.80 4.54
C PRO A 180 -25.50 7.49 3.43
N THR A 181 -25.67 6.33 2.81
CA THR A 181 -24.88 5.91 1.63
C THR A 181 -25.00 6.95 0.51
N GLY A 182 -23.88 7.37 -0.07
CA GLY A 182 -23.81 8.37 -1.14
C GLY A 182 -23.80 9.84 -0.68
N GLU A 183 -24.00 10.12 0.61
CA GLU A 183 -24.05 11.50 1.15
C GLU A 183 -22.88 11.85 2.08
N GLY A 184 -22.05 10.86 2.44
CA GLY A 184 -20.92 11.01 3.37
C GLY A 184 -19.58 11.19 2.67
N ASP A 185 -18.52 11.27 3.48
CA ASP A 185 -17.13 11.33 2.98
C ASP A 185 -16.70 10.01 2.31
N TYR A 186 -17.43 8.93 2.58
CA TYR A 186 -17.22 7.59 2.06
C TYR A 186 -18.45 7.09 1.29
N GLN A 187 -18.23 6.17 0.36
CA GLN A 187 -19.28 5.68 -0.54
C GLN A 187 -20.46 5.02 0.18
N HIS A 188 -20.19 4.30 1.27
CA HIS A 188 -21.20 3.60 2.05
C HIS A 188 -21.35 4.23 3.44
N GLY A 189 -22.49 3.99 4.07
CA GLY A 189 -22.73 4.58 5.38
C GLY A 189 -24.17 4.52 5.85
N PHE A 190 -24.34 4.85 7.12
CA PHE A 190 -25.62 5.14 7.74
C PHE A 190 -25.39 5.90 9.05
N PRO A 191 -26.25 6.87 9.43
CA PRO A 191 -26.14 7.52 10.72
C PRO A 191 -26.44 6.52 11.85
N LEU A 192 -25.58 6.42 12.87
CA LEU A 192 -25.83 5.54 14.03
C LEU A 192 -27.12 5.89 14.77
N VAL A 193 -27.49 7.18 14.78
CA VAL A 193 -28.74 7.64 15.40
C VAL A 193 -29.97 6.98 14.79
N ASP A 194 -29.91 6.62 13.50
CA ASP A 194 -31.08 6.18 12.74
C ASP A 194 -31.22 4.65 12.68
N ILE A 195 -30.23 3.89 13.15
CA ILE A 195 -30.35 2.43 13.13
C ILE A 195 -31.35 1.95 14.18
N GLN A 196 -32.26 1.05 13.78
CA GLN A 196 -33.29 0.49 14.65
C GLN A 196 -32.75 -0.67 15.52
N SER A 197 -31.75 -1.38 15.01
CA SER A 197 -31.06 -2.46 15.71
C SER A 197 -29.97 -1.91 16.65
N LYS A 198 -29.55 -2.72 17.62
CA LYS A 198 -28.38 -2.41 18.46
C LYS A 198 -27.10 -2.31 17.62
N GLU A 199 -26.98 -3.15 16.60
CA GLU A 199 -25.80 -3.23 15.75
C GLU A 199 -26.17 -3.26 14.28
N LYS A 200 -25.35 -2.66 13.42
CA LYS A 200 -25.48 -2.75 11.96
C LYS A 200 -24.10 -2.81 11.31
N ILE A 201 -23.95 -3.67 10.30
CA ILE A 201 -22.68 -3.90 9.60
C ILE A 201 -22.65 -3.12 8.29
N CYS A 202 -21.54 -2.46 8.01
CA CYS A 202 -21.15 -1.91 6.71
C CYS A 202 -19.92 -2.68 6.22
N SER A 203 -20.04 -3.38 5.09
CA SER A 203 -18.99 -4.27 4.57
C SER A 203 -18.30 -3.68 3.35
N ILE A 204 -16.98 -3.54 3.42
CA ILE A 204 -16.13 -3.01 2.34
C ILE A 204 -15.20 -4.11 1.84
N HIS A 205 -14.93 -4.13 0.54
CA HIS A 205 -14.11 -5.16 -0.08
C HIS A 205 -12.99 -4.58 -0.94
N ILE A 206 -11.75 -4.70 -0.46
CA ILE A 206 -10.55 -4.45 -1.26
C ILE A 206 -10.23 -5.72 -2.04
N LYS A 207 -10.57 -5.71 -3.33
CA LYS A 207 -10.34 -6.84 -4.24
C LYS A 207 -8.87 -6.91 -4.65
N SER A 208 -8.38 -8.13 -4.85
CA SER A 208 -7.02 -8.36 -5.32
C SER A 208 -6.88 -7.84 -6.76
N ARG A 209 -5.81 -7.11 -7.01
CA ARG A 209 -5.42 -6.65 -8.35
C ARG A 209 -5.13 -7.87 -9.24
N SER A 210 -6.08 -8.31 -10.06
CA SER A 210 -5.76 -9.17 -11.19
C SER A 210 -5.09 -8.32 -12.27
N ASN A 211 -3.99 -8.80 -12.86
CA ASN A 211 -3.31 -8.16 -14.01
C ASN A 211 -4.16 -8.16 -15.30
N SER A 212 -5.48 -7.96 -15.21
CA SER A 212 -6.41 -7.87 -16.34
C SER A 212 -6.90 -6.44 -16.60
N SER A 213 -6.38 -5.43 -15.90
CA SER A 213 -6.59 -4.02 -16.28
C SER A 213 -5.51 -3.57 -17.27
N SER A 214 -5.46 -4.22 -18.43
CA SER A 214 -4.74 -3.76 -19.61
C SER A 214 -5.50 -4.16 -20.87
N SER A 215 -6.67 -3.56 -21.11
CA SER A 215 -7.22 -3.36 -22.47
C SER A 215 -8.59 -2.69 -22.41
N HIS A 216 -8.65 -1.49 -22.97
CA HIS A 216 -9.69 -1.00 -23.88
C HIS A 216 -11.13 -1.51 -23.65
N SER A 217 -11.84 -0.83 -22.77
CA SER A 217 -13.28 -0.60 -22.91
C SER A 217 -13.61 0.73 -22.23
N GLY A 218 -14.30 1.62 -22.93
CA GLY A 218 -14.55 3.01 -22.55
C GLY A 218 -15.53 3.21 -21.40
N ASP A 219 -15.39 2.47 -20.31
CA ASP A 219 -16.03 2.78 -19.03
C ASP A 219 -15.03 3.54 -18.15
N LYS A 220 -15.27 4.85 -17.98
CA LYS A 220 -14.65 5.63 -16.92
C LYS A 220 -15.27 5.19 -15.59
N GLY A 221 -14.68 4.23 -14.89
CA GLY A 221 -15.21 3.83 -13.57
C GLY A 221 -14.46 2.68 -12.93
N GLU A 222 -14.04 2.87 -11.68
CA GLU A 222 -13.43 1.88 -10.79
C GLU A 222 -12.10 1.26 -11.25
N GLY A 223 -11.03 2.06 -11.12
CA GLY A 223 -9.73 1.47 -10.77
C GLY A 223 -9.90 0.61 -9.50
N SER A 224 -9.23 -0.54 -9.44
CA SER A 224 -9.29 -1.43 -8.26
C SER A 224 -9.03 -0.61 -6.99
N LYS A 225 -10.04 -0.44 -6.14
CA LYS A 225 -9.90 0.38 -4.93
C LYS A 225 -8.93 -0.31 -3.98
N ILE A 226 -7.75 0.30 -3.83
CA ILE A 226 -6.65 -0.17 -2.97
C ILE A 226 -6.66 0.52 -1.61
N ALA A 227 -7.68 1.34 -1.34
CA ALA A 227 -7.85 2.05 -0.08
C ALA A 227 -9.27 1.88 0.44
N ALA A 228 -9.41 1.91 1.76
CA ALA A 228 -10.70 1.90 2.44
C ALA A 228 -10.70 2.85 3.63
N GLY A 229 -11.86 3.35 4.04
CA GLY A 229 -11.99 4.31 5.12
C GLY A 229 -13.20 4.13 6.04
N ILE A 230 -13.14 4.79 7.19
CA ILE A 230 -14.20 4.86 8.19
C ILE A 230 -14.32 6.27 8.73
N LYS A 231 -15.56 6.80 8.82
CA LYS A 231 -15.89 8.01 9.58
C LYS A 231 -16.67 7.64 10.82
N CYS A 232 -16.07 7.89 11.97
CA CYS A 232 -16.65 7.69 13.29
C CYS A 232 -16.20 8.84 14.21
N PRO A 233 -17.00 9.92 14.34
CA PRO A 233 -16.70 11.00 15.29
C PRO A 233 -17.02 10.62 16.75
N TYR A 234 -17.50 9.38 16.99
CA TYR A 234 -17.87 8.86 18.30
C TYR A 234 -16.77 7.95 18.87
N LYS A 235 -17.12 7.02 19.77
CA LYS A 235 -16.16 6.06 20.31
C LYS A 235 -15.80 5.02 19.24
N LEU A 236 -14.54 5.02 18.83
CA LEU A 236 -13.98 4.06 17.88
C LEU A 236 -13.20 2.95 18.59
N THR A 237 -13.50 1.69 18.28
CA THR A 237 -12.82 0.51 18.81
C THR A 237 -12.27 -0.36 17.67
N PRO A 238 -10.95 -0.55 17.55
CA PRO A 238 -9.90 0.06 18.38
C PRO A 238 -9.73 1.56 18.10
N THR A 239 -9.22 2.32 19.08
CA THR A 239 -9.09 3.80 19.00
C THR A 239 -8.36 4.29 17.75
N TYR A 240 -7.39 3.52 17.26
CA TYR A 240 -6.62 3.82 16.06
C TYR A 240 -6.88 2.80 14.95
N CYS A 241 -8.15 2.58 14.59
CA CYS A 241 -8.46 1.92 13.33
C CYS A 241 -7.85 2.74 12.17
N PHE A 242 -7.14 2.18 11.20
CA PHE A 242 -6.84 0.77 10.94
C PHE A 242 -5.46 0.31 11.44
N ARG A 243 -4.68 1.14 12.15
CA ARG A 243 -3.39 0.66 12.71
C ARG A 243 -3.61 -0.56 13.61
N HIS A 244 -4.67 -0.48 14.40
CA HIS A 244 -5.22 -1.61 15.15
C HIS A 244 -6.60 -1.96 14.60
N VAL A 245 -6.88 -3.25 14.50
CA VAL A 245 -8.16 -3.75 14.01
C VAL A 245 -8.59 -4.94 14.85
N LEU A 246 -9.89 -5.20 14.89
CA LEU A 246 -10.41 -6.43 15.46
C LEU A 246 -10.30 -7.55 14.43
N HIS A 247 -9.59 -8.62 14.77
CA HIS A 247 -9.44 -9.79 13.92
C HIS A 247 -9.96 -11.04 14.61
N GLU A 248 -10.73 -11.86 13.89
CA GLU A 248 -11.32 -13.08 14.43
C GLU A 248 -10.23 -14.12 14.70
N LYS A 249 -10.16 -14.64 15.92
CA LYS A 249 -9.35 -15.80 16.27
C LYS A 249 -10.20 -16.88 16.92
N ASN A 250 -9.84 -18.13 16.64
CA ASN A 250 -10.39 -19.27 17.34
C ASN A 250 -9.57 -19.51 18.62
N MET A 251 -10.17 -19.29 19.78
CA MET A 251 -9.60 -19.58 21.09
C MET A 251 -10.44 -20.66 21.75
N LYS A 252 -9.84 -21.84 21.96
CA LYS A 252 -10.50 -22.97 22.63
C LYS A 252 -11.85 -23.36 22.00
N GLY A 253 -11.99 -23.24 20.68
CA GLY A 253 -13.22 -23.59 19.96
C GLY A 253 -14.23 -22.44 19.82
N VAL A 254 -13.99 -21.29 20.47
CA VAL A 254 -14.83 -20.10 20.38
C VAL A 254 -14.17 -19.07 19.48
N LYS A 255 -14.92 -18.55 18.51
CA LYS A 255 -14.50 -17.43 17.67
C LYS A 255 -14.70 -16.14 18.43
N ASP A 256 -13.62 -15.38 18.60
CA ASP A 256 -13.67 -14.07 19.25
C ASP A 256 -12.83 -13.04 18.49
N TYR A 257 -13.25 -11.79 18.56
CA TYR A 257 -12.61 -10.66 17.89
C TYR A 257 -11.68 -9.94 18.85
N GLN A 258 -10.40 -9.99 18.55
CA GLN A 258 -9.36 -9.43 19.42
C GLN A 258 -8.56 -8.36 18.66
N PRO A 259 -8.04 -7.34 19.35
CA PRO A 259 -7.26 -6.28 18.71
C PRO A 259 -5.90 -6.82 18.23
N PHE A 260 -5.56 -6.55 16.98
CA PHE A 260 -4.27 -6.86 16.36
C PHE A 260 -3.72 -5.67 15.60
N LEU A 261 -2.40 -5.65 15.42
CA LEU A 261 -1.76 -4.77 14.45
C LEU A 261 -2.15 -5.22 13.04
N MET A 262 -2.60 -4.29 12.21
CA MET A 262 -3.01 -4.61 10.84
C MET A 262 -1.86 -5.18 10.01
N THR A 263 -0.64 -4.69 10.22
CA THR A 263 0.56 -5.22 9.55
C THR A 263 0.80 -6.70 9.85
N ASP A 264 0.46 -7.16 11.07
CA ASP A 264 0.62 -8.55 11.47
C ASP A 264 -0.46 -9.43 10.83
N VAL A 265 -1.70 -8.93 10.77
CA VAL A 265 -2.81 -9.62 10.09
C VAL A 265 -2.48 -9.80 8.60
N LEU A 266 -1.99 -8.75 7.95
CA LEU A 266 -1.67 -8.77 6.52
C LEU A 266 -0.33 -9.43 6.19
N GLY A 267 0.56 -9.58 7.18
CA GLY A 267 1.91 -10.11 6.98
C GLY A 267 2.81 -9.21 6.13
N THR A 268 2.54 -7.90 6.12
CA THR A 268 3.33 -6.89 5.39
C THR A 268 3.38 -5.59 6.18
N THR A 269 4.54 -4.92 6.12
CA THR A 269 4.70 -3.57 6.68
C THR A 269 4.43 -2.48 5.63
N ASP A 270 4.21 -2.85 4.37
CA ASP A 270 3.90 -1.90 3.31
C ASP A 270 2.40 -1.58 3.29
N VAL A 271 1.98 -0.85 4.32
CA VAL A 271 0.61 -0.40 4.55
C VAL A 271 0.65 1.10 4.82
N GLU A 272 -0.29 1.84 4.25
CA GLU A 272 -0.42 3.29 4.42
C GLU A 272 -1.59 3.57 5.35
N PHE A 273 -1.37 4.45 6.34
CA PHE A 273 -2.39 4.86 7.28
C PHE A 273 -2.54 6.37 7.23
N TYR A 274 -3.79 6.84 7.16
CA TYR A 274 -4.15 8.24 7.20
C TYR A 274 -5.22 8.45 8.28
N SER A 275 -5.16 9.56 8.99
CA SER A 275 -6.11 9.86 10.06
C SER A 275 -6.34 11.36 10.20
N ASN A 276 -7.60 11.76 10.27
CA ASN A 276 -8.03 13.04 10.80
C ASN A 276 -8.85 12.76 12.07
N VAL A 277 -8.15 12.77 13.22
CA VAL A 277 -8.74 12.45 14.52
C VAL A 277 -9.84 13.43 14.90
N LYS A 278 -9.75 14.70 14.49
CA LYS A 278 -10.77 15.72 14.78
C LYS A 278 -12.11 15.41 14.10
N GLU A 279 -12.05 14.91 12.87
CA GLU A 279 -13.22 14.49 12.08
C GLU A 279 -13.64 13.04 12.34
N GLY A 280 -12.87 12.29 13.15
CA GLY A 280 -13.08 10.85 13.33
C GLY A 280 -12.90 10.05 12.04
N SER A 281 -12.08 10.54 11.09
CA SER A 281 -11.88 9.92 9.78
C SER A 281 -10.54 9.17 9.74
N TYR A 282 -10.58 7.93 9.26
CA TYR A 282 -9.41 7.06 9.19
C TYR A 282 -9.42 6.30 7.87
N ILE A 283 -8.25 6.18 7.22
CA ILE A 283 -8.10 5.52 5.92
C ILE A 283 -6.92 4.56 5.99
N ILE A 284 -7.07 3.40 5.37
CA ILE A 284 -6.00 2.47 5.07
C ILE A 284 -5.77 2.40 3.56
N GLY A 285 -4.50 2.42 3.17
CA GLY A 285 -4.05 2.15 1.83
C GLY A 285 -3.20 0.88 1.77
N LEU A 286 -3.41 0.07 0.73
CA LEU A 286 -2.66 -1.16 0.45
C LEU A 286 -1.92 -1.01 -0.89
N PRO A 287 -0.71 -0.41 -0.89
CA PRO A 287 0.09 -0.20 -2.11
C PRO A 287 0.39 -1.49 -2.87
N THR A 288 0.58 -2.58 -2.14
CA THR A 288 0.94 -3.89 -2.66
C THR A 288 -0.13 -4.93 -2.37
N GLY A 289 -0.20 -5.95 -3.22
CA GLY A 289 -1.12 -7.07 -3.04
C GLY A 289 -0.81 -7.86 -1.76
N ILE A 290 -1.84 -8.25 -1.04
CA ILE A 290 -1.71 -9.01 0.21
C ILE A 290 -1.61 -10.51 -0.11
N GLN A 291 -0.86 -11.27 0.68
CA GLN A 291 -0.65 -12.70 0.41
C GLN A 291 -1.81 -13.58 0.91
N LYS A 292 -2.55 -13.13 1.91
CA LYS A 292 -3.62 -13.90 2.54
C LYS A 292 -4.90 -13.10 2.57
N TYR A 293 -6.01 -13.78 2.32
CA TYR A 293 -7.33 -13.21 2.56
C TYR A 293 -7.43 -12.87 4.03
N SER A 294 -7.91 -11.67 4.32
CA SER A 294 -8.09 -11.19 5.70
C SER A 294 -9.44 -10.50 5.82
N MET A 295 -10.12 -10.76 6.94
CA MET A 295 -11.29 -10.00 7.36
C MET A 295 -11.01 -9.39 8.72
N VAL A 296 -11.25 -8.09 8.81
CA VAL A 296 -11.03 -7.32 10.04
C VAL A 296 -12.21 -6.39 10.28
N ARG A 297 -12.37 -5.96 11.52
CA ARG A 297 -13.46 -5.08 11.93
C ARG A 297 -12.97 -3.87 12.71
N CYS A 298 -13.73 -2.79 12.60
CA CYS A 298 -13.68 -1.64 13.49
C CYS A 298 -15.10 -1.27 13.90
N LEU A 299 -15.29 -0.89 15.16
CA LEU A 299 -16.59 -0.60 15.76
C LEU A 299 -16.68 0.89 16.05
N CYS A 300 -17.80 1.49 15.68
CA CYS A 300 -18.17 2.86 16.04
C CYS A 300 -19.37 2.82 16.97
N GLU A 301 -19.22 3.31 18.19
CA GLU A 301 -20.23 3.23 19.24
C GLU A 301 -20.78 4.62 19.61
N TYR A 302 -22.10 4.74 19.61
CA TYR A 302 -22.81 5.96 20.01
C TYR A 302 -24.16 5.64 20.63
N ASN A 303 -24.43 6.15 21.84
CA ASN A 303 -25.71 5.99 22.55
C ASN A 303 -26.23 4.55 22.60
N GLY A 304 -25.36 3.58 22.89
CA GLY A 304 -25.70 2.16 22.99
C GLY A 304 -25.90 1.43 21.65
N LYS A 305 -25.71 2.13 20.52
CA LYS A 305 -25.75 1.59 19.17
C LYS A 305 -24.34 1.43 18.61
N THR A 306 -24.13 0.42 17.77
CA THR A 306 -22.83 0.07 17.20
C THR A 306 -22.89 -0.06 15.68
N GLY A 307 -22.10 0.75 14.98
CA GLY A 307 -21.76 0.55 13.58
C GLY A 307 -20.51 -0.31 13.45
N ILE A 308 -20.59 -1.39 12.69
CA ILE A 308 -19.46 -2.30 12.48
C ILE A 308 -18.99 -2.13 11.05
N MET A 309 -17.78 -1.59 10.87
CA MET A 309 -17.12 -1.68 9.58
C MET A 309 -16.45 -3.04 9.49
N GLU A 310 -16.84 -3.86 8.51
CA GLU A 310 -16.18 -5.10 8.15
C GLU A 310 -15.37 -4.90 6.86
N LEU A 311 -14.04 -4.99 6.95
CA LEU A 311 -13.14 -4.83 5.82
C LEU A 311 -12.64 -6.21 5.37
N LYS A 312 -12.98 -6.58 4.14
CA LYS A 312 -12.51 -7.80 3.47
C LYS A 312 -11.38 -7.43 2.52
N ILE A 313 -10.26 -8.14 2.64
CA ILE A 313 -9.05 -7.89 1.85
C ILE A 313 -8.67 -9.20 1.16
N ASP A 314 -8.72 -9.20 -0.16
CA ASP A 314 -8.41 -10.39 -0.94
C ASP A 314 -6.92 -10.71 -0.98
N SER A 315 -6.63 -12.01 -1.08
CA SER A 315 -5.30 -12.50 -1.41
C SER A 315 -5.00 -12.27 -2.90
N SER A 316 -3.79 -11.78 -3.18
CA SER A 316 -3.16 -11.76 -4.50
C SER A 316 -2.62 -13.10 -4.98
N SER A 317 -2.65 -14.13 -4.12
CA SER A 317 -2.21 -15.48 -4.46
C SER A 317 -3.23 -16.20 -5.34
N ARG A 318 -2.82 -16.53 -6.57
CA ARG A 318 -3.58 -17.38 -7.51
C ARG A 318 -3.67 -18.86 -7.12
N TRP A 319 -3.19 -19.25 -5.94
CA TRP A 319 -3.13 -20.67 -5.51
C TRP A 319 -4.49 -21.35 -5.46
N THR A 320 -5.57 -20.61 -5.26
CA THR A 320 -6.94 -21.16 -5.31
C THR A 320 -7.30 -21.73 -6.69
N PHE A 321 -6.76 -21.17 -7.79
CA PHE A 321 -7.05 -21.65 -9.14
C PHE A 321 -6.41 -23.01 -9.43
N LEU A 322 -5.13 -23.18 -9.08
CA LEU A 322 -4.40 -24.45 -9.28
C LEU A 322 -5.03 -25.60 -8.49
N SER A 323 -5.49 -25.33 -7.26
CA SER A 323 -6.16 -26.36 -6.45
C SER A 323 -7.46 -26.85 -7.08
N ARG A 324 -8.26 -25.96 -7.67
CA ARG A 324 -9.53 -26.33 -8.32
C ARG A 324 -9.32 -27.07 -9.64
N THR A 325 -8.34 -26.68 -10.44
CA THR A 325 -8.02 -27.41 -11.68
C THR A 325 -7.45 -28.80 -11.38
N LEU A 326 -6.59 -28.93 -10.36
CA LEU A 326 -6.11 -30.25 -9.92
C LEU A 326 -7.26 -31.12 -9.39
N MET A 327 -8.18 -30.55 -8.61
CA MET A 327 -9.31 -31.29 -8.07
C MET A 327 -10.25 -31.80 -9.18
N LEU A 328 -10.52 -30.97 -10.19
CA LEU A 328 -11.27 -31.35 -11.39
C LEU A 328 -10.55 -32.42 -12.22
N LEU A 329 -9.24 -32.31 -12.39
CA LEU A 329 -8.42 -33.32 -13.08
C LEU A 329 -8.39 -34.65 -12.32
N SER A 330 -8.32 -34.63 -10.99
CA SER A 330 -8.40 -35.84 -10.17
C SER A 330 -9.78 -36.49 -10.22
N LEU A 331 -10.86 -35.70 -10.28
CA LEU A 331 -12.22 -36.22 -10.47
C LEU A 331 -12.40 -36.87 -11.85
N LEU A 332 -11.86 -36.26 -12.91
CA LEU A 332 -11.88 -36.82 -14.26
C LEU A 332 -11.08 -38.14 -14.36
N MET A 333 -9.95 -38.25 -13.66
CA MET A 333 -9.13 -39.46 -13.61
C MET A 333 -9.77 -40.61 -12.79
N VAL A 334 -10.73 -40.31 -11.92
CA VAL A 334 -11.48 -41.32 -11.15
C VAL A 334 -12.74 -41.78 -11.90
N LEU A 335 -13.22 -40.98 -12.86
CA LEU A 335 -14.40 -41.27 -13.68
C LEU A 335 -14.07 -41.95 -15.03
N LEU A 336 -12.78 -42.04 -15.39
CA LEU A 336 -12.24 -42.75 -16.57
C LEU A 336 -11.70 -44.11 -16.18
#